data_AF-A0A1Q8EY15-F1
#
_entry.id   AF-A0A1Q8EY15-F1
#
_cell.length_a   1.000
_cell.length_b   1.000
_cell.length_c   1.000
_cell.angle_alpha   90.00
_cell.angle_beta   90.00
_cell.angle_gamma   90.00
#
_symmetry.space_group_name_H-M   'P 1'
#
loop_
_entity.id
_entity.type
_entity.pdbx_description
1 polymer ?
#
loop_
_entity_poly.entity_id
_entity_poly.type
_entity_poly.pdbx_seq_one_letter_code
_entity_poly.pdbx_strand_id
1 'polypeptide(L)' 'MFDILQAGSSSRLSRVIAILIEGQVFRRQVLVRFPSGSGLTFASYSELPPVVRDPVQDIEVQVTEDNIEPSYILVTNEAS' A
#
# COMPACT_ATOMS: atom_id res chain seq x y z
N MET A 1 -6.19 -10.77 27.66
CA MET A 1 -6.77 -12.03 27.10
C MET A 1 -7.35 -11.81 25.71
N PHE A 2 -7.98 -10.66 25.43
CA PHE A 2 -8.42 -10.25 24.09
C PHE A 2 -7.27 -10.14 23.08
N ASP A 3 -6.10 -9.64 23.51
CA ASP A 3 -4.94 -9.43 22.62
C ASP A 3 -4.35 -10.74 22.06
N ILE A 4 -4.43 -11.84 22.81
CA ILE A 4 -3.91 -13.16 22.39
C ILE A 4 -4.84 -13.79 21.33
N LEU A 5 -6.16 -13.64 21.50
CA LEU A 5 -7.14 -14.09 20.51
C LEU A 5 -7.01 -13.30 19.20
N GLN A 6 -6.76 -11.98 19.30
CA GLN A 6 -6.53 -11.13 18.15
C GLN A 6 -5.18 -11.43 17.46
N ALA A 7 -4.13 -11.77 18.22
CA ALA A 7 -2.84 -12.20 17.67
C ALA A 7 -2.96 -13.51 16.87
N GLY A 8 -3.79 -14.46 17.33
CA GLY A 8 -4.10 -15.68 16.57
C GLY A 8 -4.90 -15.43 15.28
N SER A 9 -5.69 -14.36 15.23
CA SER A 9 -6.40 -13.92 14.01
C SER A 9 -5.48 -13.18 13.05
N SER A 10 -4.67 -12.25 13.57
CA SER A 10 -3.71 -11.44 12.81
C SER A 10 -2.60 -12.29 12.16
N SER A 11 -2.06 -13.28 12.88
CA SER A 11 -1.09 -14.23 12.34
C SER A 11 -1.65 -15.08 11.20
N ARG A 12 -2.91 -15.54 11.32
CA ARG A 12 -3.61 -16.27 10.27
C ARG A 12 -3.87 -15.39 9.05
N LEU A 13 -4.34 -14.16 9.25
CA LEU A 13 -4.57 -13.20 8.17
C LEU A 13 -3.26 -12.87 7.43
N SER A 14 -2.18 -12.62 8.16
CA SER A 14 -0.85 -12.35 7.59
C SER A 14 -0.37 -13.51 6.72
N ARG A 15 -0.60 -14.75 7.17
CA ARG A 15 -0.26 -15.96 6.41
C ARG A 15 -1.11 -16.11 5.15
N VAL A 16 -2.39 -15.79 5.21
CA VAL A 16 -3.28 -15.77 4.04
C VAL A 16 -2.82 -14.72 3.03
N ILE A 17 -2.50 -13.50 3.48
CA ILE A 17 -1.95 -12.44 2.62
C ILE A 17 -0.64 -12.90 1.96
N ALA A 18 0.27 -13.53 2.71
CA ALA A 18 1.51 -14.07 2.17
C ALA A 18 1.26 -15.11 1.05
N ILE A 19 0.35 -16.07 1.26
CA ILE A 19 -0.01 -17.07 0.25
C ILE A 19 -0.57 -16.39 -1.01
N LEU A 20 -1.40 -15.37 -0.86
CA LEU A 20 -2.01 -14.68 -2.00
C LEU A 20 -1.00 -13.82 -2.77
N ILE A 21 0.02 -13.29 -2.10
CA ILE A 21 1.15 -12.60 -2.74
C ILE A 21 2.04 -13.61 -3.47
N GLU A 22 2.40 -14.73 -2.82
CA GLU A 22 3.19 -15.81 -3.42
C GLU A 22 2.49 -16.41 -4.65
N GLY A 23 1.18 -16.62 -4.56
CA GLY A 23 0.34 -17.10 -5.65
C GLY A 23 0.05 -16.06 -6.74
N GLN A 24 0.67 -14.88 -6.69
CA GLN A 24 0.47 -13.76 -7.62
C GLN A 24 -0.99 -13.34 -7.81
N VAL A 25 -1.83 -13.50 -6.78
CA VAL A 25 -3.21 -13.02 -6.78
C VAL A 25 -3.26 -11.54 -6.39
N PHE A 26 -2.41 -11.14 -5.44
CA PHE A 26 -2.25 -9.75 -5.02
C PHE A 26 -0.81 -9.30 -5.20
N ARG A 27 -0.62 -8.02 -5.53
CA ARG A 27 0.67 -7.33 -5.45
C ARG A 27 0.60 -6.26 -4.39
N ARG A 28 1.59 -6.26 -3.49
CA ARG A 28 1.77 -5.17 -2.53
C ARG A 28 2.32 -3.94 -3.27
N GLN A 29 1.76 -2.80 -2.97
CA GLN A 29 2.22 -1.48 -3.41
C GLN A 29 2.23 -0.53 -2.22
N VAL A 30 2.86 0.61 -2.42
CA VAL A 30 2.89 1.71 -1.47
C VAL A 30 2.07 2.85 -2.05
N LEU A 31 1.10 3.35 -1.29
CA LEU A 31 0.28 4.49 -1.67
C LEU A 31 0.75 5.72 -0.91
N VAL A 32 1.07 6.79 -1.62
CA VAL A 32 1.31 8.10 -1.02
C VAL A 32 0.05 8.93 -1.18
N ARG A 33 -0.56 9.31 -0.05
CA ARG A 33 -1.78 10.11 0.01
C ARG A 33 -1.47 11.59 -0.16
N PHE A 34 -2.31 12.26 -0.94
CA PHE A 34 -2.28 13.70 -1.08
C PHE A 34 -3.32 14.38 -0.19
N PRO A 35 -3.11 15.65 0.17
CA PRO A 35 -4.11 16.46 0.87
C PRO A 35 -5.44 16.56 0.13
N SER A 36 -5.44 16.45 -1.21
CA SER A 36 -6.66 16.39 -2.03
C SER A 36 -7.50 15.11 -1.82
N GLY A 37 -6.99 14.11 -1.12
CA GLY A 37 -7.62 12.81 -0.91
C GLY A 37 -7.30 11.75 -1.97
N SER A 38 -6.70 12.17 -3.09
CA SER A 38 -6.14 11.26 -4.10
C SER A 38 -4.75 10.74 -3.66
N GLY A 39 -4.10 9.92 -4.47
CA GLY A 39 -2.76 9.43 -4.15
C GLY A 39 -2.05 8.75 -5.32
N LEU A 40 -0.73 8.66 -5.22
CA LEU A 40 0.12 7.95 -6.19
C LEU A 40 0.59 6.62 -5.61
N THR A 41 0.62 5.60 -6.47
CA THR A 41 1.09 4.27 -6.10
C THR A 41 2.51 4.03 -6.60
N PHE A 42 3.30 3.35 -5.78
CA PHE A 42 4.68 2.96 -6.03
C PHE A 42 4.82 1.46 -5.77
N ALA A 43 5.75 0.79 -6.43
CA ALA A 43 5.89 -0.66 -6.24
C ALA A 43 6.53 -1.00 -4.89
N SER A 44 7.41 -0.14 -4.38
CA SER A 44 8.17 -0.39 -3.16
C SER A 44 8.51 0.90 -2.39
N TYR A 45 8.86 0.76 -1.10
CA TYR A 45 9.32 1.89 -0.28
C TYR A 45 10.65 2.47 -0.78
N SER A 46 11.48 1.69 -1.45
CA SER A 46 12.75 2.15 -2.04
C SER A 46 12.56 3.03 -3.27
N GLU A 47 11.38 2.99 -3.89
CA GLU A 47 11.04 3.81 -5.06
C GLU A 47 10.33 5.11 -4.68
N LEU A 48 10.15 5.38 -3.38
CA LEU A 48 9.49 6.60 -2.93
C LEU A 48 10.40 7.81 -3.15
N PRO A 49 10.00 8.78 -3.99
CA PRO A 49 10.72 10.03 -4.08
C PRO A 49 10.50 10.84 -2.78
N PRO A 50 11.40 11.77 -2.43
CA PRO A 50 11.22 12.62 -1.25
C PRO A 50 10.05 13.60 -1.39
N VAL A 51 9.67 13.92 -2.63
CA VAL A 51 8.60 14.86 -2.98
C VAL A 51 7.79 14.29 -4.14
N VAL A 52 6.48 14.40 -4.05
CA VAL A 52 5.51 14.00 -5.07
C VAL A 52 4.62 15.20 -5.40
N ARG A 53 4.14 15.28 -6.64
CA ARG A 53 3.24 16.37 -7.07
C ARG A 53 1.80 15.88 -7.07
N ASP A 54 0.92 16.61 -6.37
CA ASP A 54 -0.52 16.35 -6.42
C ASP A 54 -1.08 16.88 -7.75
N PRO A 55 -1.62 16.02 -8.64
CA PRO A 55 -2.12 16.46 -9.95
C PRO A 55 -3.39 17.31 -9.86
N VAL A 56 -4.12 17.29 -8.74
CA VAL A 56 -5.38 18.02 -8.57
C VAL A 56 -5.12 19.46 -8.13
N GLN A 57 -4.22 19.63 -7.15
CA GLN A 57 -3.92 20.94 -6.56
C GLN A 57 -2.66 21.59 -7.14
N ASP A 58 -1.91 20.84 -7.95
CA ASP A 58 -0.65 21.26 -8.56
C ASP A 58 0.42 21.71 -7.55
N ILE A 59 0.43 21.08 -6.37
CA ILE A 59 1.36 21.37 -5.28
C ILE A 59 2.38 20.25 -5.11
N GLU A 60 3.56 20.62 -4.62
CA GLU A 60 4.57 19.68 -4.15
C GLU A 60 4.24 19.24 -2.72
N VAL A 61 4.16 17.92 -2.53
CA VAL A 61 3.87 17.27 -1.25
C VAL A 61 5.08 16.46 -0.85
N GLN A 62 5.59 16.71 0.36
CA GLN A 62 6.68 15.93 0.92
C GLN A 62 6.18 14.53 1.29
N VAL A 63 6.94 13.50 0.92
CA VAL A 63 6.64 12.13 1.29
C VAL A 63 7.10 11.89 2.72
N THR A 64 6.18 11.55 3.62
CA THR A 64 6.42 11.35 5.05
C THR A 64 5.74 10.07 5.53
N GLU A 65 6.17 9.53 6.67
CA GLU A 65 5.56 8.31 7.21
C GLU A 65 4.05 8.45 7.47
N ASP A 66 3.58 9.68 7.72
CA ASP A 66 2.18 9.98 7.98
C ASP A 66 1.28 9.90 6.74
N ASN A 67 1.85 10.04 5.52
CA ASN A 67 1.10 9.99 4.27
C ASN A 67 1.35 8.74 3.43
N ILE A 68 2.12 7.80 3.95
CA ILE A 68 2.41 6.53 3.30
C ILE A 68 1.51 5.42 3.86
N GLU A 69 0.78 4.73 2.98
CA GLU A 69 -0.07 3.59 3.33
C GLU A 69 0.33 2.34 2.53
N PRO A 70 0.37 1.15 3.14
CA PRO A 70 0.46 -0.10 2.38
C PRO A 70 -0.85 -0.33 1.62
N SER A 71 -0.73 -0.62 0.33
CA SER A 71 -1.87 -0.94 -0.53
C SER A 71 -1.69 -2.30 -1.20
N TYR A 72 -2.80 -2.95 -1.55
CA TYR A 72 -2.81 -4.23 -2.25
C TYR A 72 -3.70 -4.10 -3.47
N ILE A 73 -3.16 -4.44 -4.64
CA ILE A 73 -3.91 -4.49 -5.89
C ILE A 73 -4.08 -5.94 -6.33
N LEU A 74 -5.24 -6.25 -6.90
CA LEU A 74 -5.42 -7.51 -7.61
C LEU A 74 -4.48 -7.53 -8.80
N VAL A 75 -3.76 -8.63 -8.97
CA VAL A 75 -3.09 -8.90 -10.23
C VAL A 75 -4.17 -9.36 -11.20
N THR A 76 -4.96 -8.43 -11.72
CA THR A 76 -5.82 -8.74 -12.86
C THR A 76 -4.90 -9.08 -14.02
N ASN A 77 -5.14 -10.23 -14.65
CA ASN A 77 -4.46 -10.67 -15.84
C ASN A 77 -4.95 -9.86 -17.06
N GLU A 78 -5.04 -8.54 -16.92
CA GLU A 78 -5.48 -7.63 -17.98
C GLU A 78 -4.26 -7.09 -18.70
N ALA A 79 -4.20 -7.45 -19.97
CA ALA A 79 -3.12 -7.19 -20.88
C ALA A 79 -2.94 -5.69 -21.15
N SER A 80 -1.66 -5.29 -21.19
CA SER A 80 -1.06 -4.25 -22.04
C SER A 80 -1.70 -2.86 -22.07
#